data_AF-A0A0F8VBF9-F1
#
_entry.id   AF-A0A0F8VBF9-F1
#
_cell.length_a   1.000
_cell.length_b   1.000
_cell.length_c   1.000
_cell.angle_alpha   90.00
_cell.angle_beta   90.00
_cell.angle_gamma   90.00
#
_symmetry.space_group_name_H-M   'P 1'
#
loop_
_entity.id
_entity.type
_entity.pdbx_description
1 polymer ?
#
loop_
_entity_poly.entity_id
_entity_poly.type
_entity_poly.pdbx_seq_one_letter_code
_entity_poly.pdbx_strand_id
1 'polypeptide(L)'
;AKSESASSVIDLQTRGRKRGFCGVLATQRIAKLNKDAAAECNNVLVGRTVIDLDRKRAANDLGFTTKEQELSLKRLDDGEFFGYGPAISKEDYVRVQVGEINTVHPEPGKSILKSSATPENIKNLLKDVIDLPKEVETELKTKQDYLNKINELKKDLRISKSAQTKPLIKVDEKGLERSFAQGQKEAEIRLNKEIYSLKANYKQMEKKVIDAGKILGQEIKVVTFTHKSNVPSNIKVPYQKPVTQVTPESNQSVSSVSNGELGICAKKIYSFLYNHPERSFSKSHVGAFTGYSHSSGGFSNAISQLNGNDLVTKNNGSLQVKEMNPSIAGEYDFSKEAIMGNLGSCPKKIYQLLLDNPYEEYSKEQLGEITNYRHTSGGFSNALSKLNSLGLIIKDNSHIKLNPELMEIWFVKQEKRIMTKLEAILIIHIVVVSVCLIVAFKELLKSGEESNG
;
A
#
# COMPACT_ATOMS: atom_id res chain seq x y z
N ALA A 1 11.66 24.05 -5.46
CA ALA A 1 10.64 24.46 -4.47
C ALA A 1 9.41 24.97 -5.23
N LYS A 2 8.23 24.38 -5.06
CA LYS A 2 6.98 24.98 -5.57
C LYS A 2 6.65 26.16 -4.65
N SER A 3 6.48 27.35 -5.21
CA SER A 3 6.01 28.51 -4.44
C SER A 3 4.64 28.18 -3.86
N GLU A 4 4.46 28.43 -2.56
CA GLU A 4 3.22 28.20 -1.81
C GLU A 4 2.02 28.94 -2.44
N SER A 5 2.28 30.05 -3.13
CA SER A 5 1.27 30.86 -3.81
C SER A 5 0.80 30.26 -5.15
N ALA A 6 1.55 29.32 -5.74
CA ALA A 6 1.23 28.79 -7.07
C ALA A 6 -0.08 27.99 -7.08
N SER A 7 -0.33 27.18 -6.04
CA SER A 7 -1.58 26.44 -5.89
C SER A 7 -2.78 27.37 -5.72
N SER A 8 -2.62 28.45 -4.94
CA SER A 8 -3.69 29.42 -4.71
C SER A 8 -4.05 30.20 -5.99
N VAL A 9 -3.06 30.55 -6.81
CA VAL A 9 -3.31 31.22 -8.11
C VAL A 9 -3.99 30.28 -9.10
N ILE A 10 -3.57 29.00 -9.16
CA ILE A 10 -4.25 27.99 -9.99
C ILE A 10 -5.70 27.82 -9.53
N ASP A 11 -5.92 27.72 -8.22
CA ASP A 11 -7.26 27.59 -7.65
C ASP A 11 -8.15 28.80 -7.93
N LEU A 12 -7.59 30.02 -7.87
CA LEU A 12 -8.30 31.23 -8.25
C LEU A 12 -8.68 31.18 -9.74
N GLN A 13 -7.79 30.74 -10.62
CA GLN A 13 -8.07 30.65 -12.04
C GLN A 13 -9.14 29.59 -12.35
N THR A 14 -9.01 28.38 -11.82
CA THR A 14 -9.93 27.27 -12.09
C THR A 14 -11.30 27.45 -11.38
N ARG A 15 -11.33 28.00 -10.16
CA ARG A 15 -12.54 28.02 -9.31
C ARG A 15 -13.07 29.42 -9.00
N GLY A 16 -12.31 30.47 -9.25
CA GLY A 16 -12.68 31.87 -8.97
C GLY A 16 -13.94 32.29 -9.71
N ARG A 17 -14.12 31.85 -10.97
CA ARG A 17 -15.30 32.17 -11.79
C ARG A 17 -16.62 31.81 -11.09
N LYS A 18 -16.68 30.66 -10.40
CA LYS A 18 -17.89 30.24 -9.66
C LYS A 18 -18.22 31.16 -8.48
N ARG A 19 -17.25 31.94 -8.01
CA ARG A 19 -17.34 32.85 -6.88
C ARG A 19 -17.37 34.33 -7.32
N GLY A 20 -17.53 34.60 -8.62
CA GLY A 20 -17.54 35.96 -9.15
C GLY A 20 -16.16 36.62 -9.26
N PHE A 21 -15.08 35.87 -9.10
CA PHE A 21 -13.71 36.38 -9.27
C PHE A 21 -13.16 36.03 -10.66
N CYS A 22 -12.39 36.96 -11.23
CA CYS A 22 -11.62 36.77 -12.46
C CYS A 22 -10.16 37.12 -12.18
N GLY A 23 -9.24 36.22 -12.51
CA GLY A 23 -7.81 36.45 -12.34
C GLY A 23 -7.18 37.01 -13.62
N VAL A 24 -6.44 38.12 -13.50
CA VAL A 24 -5.59 38.64 -14.57
C VAL A 24 -4.14 38.31 -14.23
N LEU A 25 -3.48 37.51 -15.07
CA LEU A 25 -2.07 37.16 -14.89
C LEU A 25 -1.19 38.11 -15.71
N ALA A 26 -0.53 39.04 -15.04
CA ALA A 26 0.46 39.93 -15.64
C ALA A 26 1.88 39.47 -15.31
N THR A 27 2.73 39.25 -16.32
CA THR A 27 4.11 38.81 -16.14
C THR A 27 5.05 39.46 -17.14
N GLN A 28 6.28 39.74 -16.72
CA GLN A 28 7.36 40.18 -17.61
C GLN A 28 8.04 39.01 -18.33
N ARG A 29 7.85 37.78 -17.84
CA ARG A 29 8.53 36.57 -18.31
C ARG A 29 7.51 35.45 -18.48
N ILE A 30 6.90 35.34 -19.66
CA ILE A 30 5.89 34.33 -19.95
C ILE A 30 6.43 32.91 -19.73
N ALA A 31 7.73 32.66 -19.95
CA ALA A 31 8.35 31.36 -19.72
C ALA A 31 8.27 30.90 -18.26
N LYS A 32 8.20 31.83 -17.30
CA LYS A 32 8.09 31.52 -15.87
C LYS A 32 6.65 31.25 -15.41
N LEU A 33 5.66 31.59 -16.24
CA LEU A 33 4.26 31.43 -15.88
C LEU A 33 3.90 29.95 -15.76
N ASN A 34 3.15 29.57 -14.73
CA ASN A 34 2.71 28.19 -14.57
C ASN A 34 1.75 27.81 -15.72
N LYS A 35 1.98 26.66 -16.36
CA LYS A 35 1.19 26.20 -17.51
C LYS A 35 -0.29 25.98 -17.17
N ASP A 36 -0.58 25.50 -15.95
CA ASP A 36 -1.95 25.17 -15.54
C ASP A 36 -2.74 26.45 -15.27
N ALA A 37 -2.10 27.45 -14.65
CA ALA A 37 -2.71 28.77 -14.46
C ALA A 37 -2.89 29.54 -15.79
N ALA A 38 -1.93 29.40 -16.72
CA ALA A 38 -2.01 30.02 -18.03
C ALA A 38 -3.11 29.41 -18.92
N ALA A 39 -3.34 28.09 -18.81
CA ALA A 39 -4.36 27.39 -19.61
C ALA A 39 -5.80 27.87 -19.32
N GLU A 40 -6.05 28.43 -18.13
CA GLU A 40 -7.35 28.98 -17.74
C GLU A 40 -7.56 30.42 -18.27
N CYS A 41 -6.50 31.07 -18.79
CA CYS A 41 -6.57 32.41 -19.36
C CYS A 41 -7.05 32.37 -20.81
N ASN A 42 -8.36 32.53 -21.02
CA ASN A 42 -8.96 32.49 -22.36
C ASN A 42 -8.66 33.73 -23.22
N ASN A 43 -8.29 34.85 -22.60
CA ASN A 43 -7.90 36.07 -23.30
C ASN A 43 -6.44 36.36 -22.99
N VAL A 44 -5.64 36.52 -24.04
CA VAL A 44 -4.19 36.67 -23.93
C VAL A 44 -3.75 37.88 -24.71
N LEU A 45 -2.85 38.66 -24.12
CA LEU A 45 -2.13 39.76 -24.76
C LEU A 45 -0.63 39.50 -24.61
N VAL A 46 0.08 39.42 -25.73
CA VAL A 46 1.53 39.21 -25.78
C VAL A 46 2.18 40.46 -26.35
N GLY A 47 2.98 41.13 -25.52
CA GLY A 47 3.75 42.31 -25.92
C GLY A 47 5.17 41.97 -26.38
N ARG A 48 6.00 43.01 -26.50
CA ARG A 48 7.41 42.87 -26.93
C ARG A 48 8.16 41.83 -26.09
N THR A 49 8.70 40.82 -26.77
CA THR A 49 9.39 39.69 -26.13
C THR A 49 10.75 39.43 -26.80
N VAL A 50 11.83 39.67 -26.06
CA VAL A 50 13.20 39.61 -26.61
C VAL A 50 13.85 38.24 -26.45
N ILE A 51 13.71 37.63 -25.27
CA ILE A 51 14.43 36.41 -24.87
C ILE A 51 13.86 35.19 -25.59
N ASP A 52 14.73 34.29 -26.05
CA ASP A 52 14.37 33.13 -26.88
C ASP A 52 13.33 32.21 -26.23
N LEU A 53 13.50 31.89 -24.94
CA LEU A 53 12.58 30.99 -24.24
C LEU A 53 11.16 31.57 -24.15
N ASP A 54 11.06 32.86 -23.85
CA ASP A 54 9.78 33.56 -23.76
C ASP A 54 9.13 33.71 -25.14
N ARG A 55 9.94 34.03 -26.16
CA ARG A 55 9.46 34.22 -27.52
C ARG A 55 8.93 32.93 -28.13
N LYS A 56 9.61 31.80 -27.91
CA LYS A 56 9.13 30.48 -28.33
C LYS A 56 7.82 30.10 -27.66
N ARG A 57 7.70 30.36 -26.34
CA ARG A 57 6.46 30.10 -25.62
C ARG A 57 5.31 30.99 -26.11
N ALA A 58 5.57 32.28 -26.27
CA ALA A 58 4.62 33.23 -26.82
C ALA A 58 4.19 32.87 -28.25
N ALA A 59 5.13 32.46 -29.11
CA ALA A 59 4.85 32.01 -30.47
C ALA A 59 3.96 30.77 -30.48
N ASN A 60 4.21 29.80 -29.59
CA ASN A 60 3.34 28.64 -29.44
C ASN A 60 1.93 29.04 -28.98
N ASP A 61 1.82 29.95 -28.00
CA ASP A 61 0.53 30.42 -27.49
C ASP A 61 -0.26 31.22 -28.55
N LEU A 62 0.42 31.93 -29.45
CA LEU A 62 -0.17 32.69 -30.56
C LEU A 62 -0.42 31.85 -31.82
N GLY A 63 0.03 30.59 -31.87
CA GLY A 63 -0.08 29.75 -33.07
C GLY A 63 0.85 30.16 -34.22
N PHE A 64 1.97 30.84 -33.94
CA PHE A 64 2.94 31.21 -34.97
C PHE A 64 3.65 29.97 -35.51
N THR A 65 3.66 29.80 -36.82
CA THR A 65 4.24 28.63 -37.50
C THR A 65 5.59 28.93 -38.13
N THR A 66 5.91 30.21 -38.34
CA THR A 66 7.16 30.65 -38.98
C THR A 66 8.10 31.37 -38.03
N LYS A 67 9.41 31.25 -38.29
CA LYS A 67 10.45 31.96 -37.51
C LYS A 67 10.34 33.48 -37.66
N GLU A 68 9.84 33.99 -38.78
CA GLU A 68 9.63 35.42 -39.00
C GLU A 68 8.54 35.99 -38.10
N GLN A 69 7.43 35.25 -37.95
CA GLN A 69 6.36 35.58 -37.00
C GLN A 69 6.91 35.56 -35.57
N GLU A 70 7.66 34.53 -35.18
CA GLU A 70 8.33 34.47 -33.88
C GLU A 70 9.20 35.73 -33.66
N LEU A 71 10.06 36.09 -34.62
CA LEU A 71 10.93 37.27 -34.55
C LEU A 71 10.17 38.61 -34.57
N SER A 72 8.93 38.66 -35.07
CA SER A 72 8.10 39.87 -35.04
C SER A 72 7.82 40.35 -33.61
N LEU A 73 7.78 39.44 -32.63
CA LEU A 73 7.60 39.77 -31.20
C LEU A 73 8.73 40.66 -30.64
N LYS A 74 9.91 40.68 -31.27
CA LYS A 74 11.01 41.58 -30.86
C LYS A 74 10.80 43.02 -31.33
N ARG A 75 10.03 43.18 -32.40
CA ARG A 75 9.87 44.44 -33.15
C ARG A 75 8.58 45.18 -32.80
N LEU A 76 7.78 44.66 -31.87
CA LEU A 76 6.61 45.35 -31.35
C LEU A 76 7.03 46.63 -30.63
N ASP A 77 6.34 47.71 -30.94
CA ASP A 77 6.52 49.00 -30.26
C ASP A 77 5.89 48.99 -28.86
N ASP A 78 6.23 49.99 -28.06
CA ASP A 78 5.65 50.12 -26.73
C ASP A 78 4.13 50.38 -26.84
N GLY A 79 3.33 49.57 -26.15
CA GLY A 79 1.87 49.61 -26.26
C GLY A 79 1.29 48.71 -27.36
N GLU A 80 2.12 48.11 -28.22
CA GLU A 80 1.66 47.11 -29.19
C GLU A 80 1.66 45.69 -28.61
N PHE A 81 0.57 44.97 -28.85
CA PHE A 81 0.38 43.59 -28.42
C PHE A 81 -0.21 42.74 -29.55
N PHE A 82 0.09 41.44 -29.55
CA PHE A 82 -0.77 40.46 -30.20
C PHE A 82 -1.79 39.94 -29.20
N GLY A 83 -3.06 40.00 -29.57
CA GLY A 83 -4.17 39.58 -28.72
C GLY A 83 -5.03 38.50 -29.36
N TYR A 84 -5.46 37.53 -28.57
CA TYR A 84 -6.48 36.55 -28.98
C TYR A 84 -7.38 36.18 -27.80
N GLY A 85 -8.55 35.63 -28.11
CA GLY A 85 -9.50 35.15 -27.11
C GLY A 85 -10.91 35.70 -27.34
N PRO A 86 -11.92 35.12 -26.68
CA PRO A 86 -13.33 35.41 -26.95
C PRO A 86 -13.72 36.88 -26.72
N ALA A 87 -12.96 37.65 -25.94
CA ALA A 87 -13.18 39.07 -25.72
C ALA A 87 -12.37 39.99 -26.66
N ILE A 88 -11.43 39.44 -27.44
CA ILE A 88 -10.56 40.19 -28.35
C ILE A 88 -10.85 39.79 -29.81
N SER A 89 -10.60 38.53 -30.16
CA SER A 89 -10.81 37.95 -31.48
C SER A 89 -11.01 36.45 -31.35
N LYS A 90 -12.08 35.93 -31.98
CA LYS A 90 -12.54 34.54 -31.82
C LYS A 90 -11.82 33.53 -32.70
N GLU A 91 -11.27 33.99 -33.83
CA GLU A 91 -10.71 33.10 -34.87
C GLU A 91 -9.19 33.14 -34.85
N ASP A 92 -8.59 34.33 -34.96
CA ASP A 92 -7.14 34.50 -35.03
C ASP A 92 -6.64 35.59 -34.09
N TYR A 93 -5.32 35.61 -33.87
CA TYR A 93 -4.65 36.71 -33.19
C TYR A 93 -4.74 38.00 -34.01
N VAL A 94 -4.90 39.12 -33.32
CA VAL A 94 -4.93 40.46 -33.92
C VAL A 94 -3.89 41.34 -33.28
N ARG A 95 -3.39 42.34 -34.02
CA ARG A 95 -2.58 43.40 -33.41
C ARG A 95 -3.49 44.36 -32.66
N VAL A 96 -3.14 44.63 -31.42
CA VAL A 96 -3.89 45.50 -30.51
C VAL A 96 -2.95 46.60 -30.04
N GLN A 97 -3.38 47.85 -30.22
CA GLN A 97 -2.75 49.00 -29.59
C GLN A 97 -3.43 49.25 -28.24
N VAL A 98 -2.68 49.05 -27.15
CA VAL A 98 -3.09 49.48 -25.82
C VAL A 98 -2.73 50.96 -25.66
N GLY A 99 -3.63 51.74 -25.07
CA GLY A 99 -3.55 53.21 -25.00
C GLY A 99 -2.32 53.76 -24.28
N GLU A 100 -2.29 55.08 -24.09
CA GLU A 100 -1.13 55.78 -23.53
C GLU A 100 -0.64 55.19 -22.20
N ILE A 101 0.68 54.97 -22.10
CA ILE A 101 1.33 54.39 -20.94
C ILE A 101 1.43 55.47 -19.85
N ASN A 102 0.46 55.48 -18.92
CA ASN A 102 0.42 56.42 -17.79
C ASN A 102 1.40 56.07 -16.66
N THR A 103 2.06 54.92 -16.72
CA THR A 103 2.93 54.41 -15.66
C THR A 103 4.35 54.18 -16.18
N VAL A 104 5.32 54.92 -15.64
CA VAL A 104 6.75 54.75 -15.94
C VAL A 104 7.39 53.93 -14.82
N HIS A 105 8.38 53.09 -15.16
CA HIS A 105 9.14 52.34 -14.15
C HIS A 105 9.76 53.31 -13.14
N PRO A 106 9.60 53.10 -11.82
CA PRO A 106 10.28 53.92 -10.81
C PRO A 106 11.79 53.86 -11.01
N GLU A 107 12.39 55.03 -11.28
CA GLU A 107 13.83 55.21 -11.14
C GLU A 107 14.19 54.99 -9.66
N PRO A 108 15.34 54.35 -9.36
CA PRO A 108 15.79 54.17 -7.99
C PRO A 108 15.81 55.52 -7.25
N GLY A 109 14.99 55.64 -6.20
CA GLY A 109 14.90 56.86 -5.37
C GLY A 109 13.70 57.77 -5.65
N LYS A 110 12.89 57.54 -6.69
CA LYS A 110 11.61 58.25 -6.88
C LYS A 110 10.44 57.44 -6.33
N SER A 111 9.78 57.98 -5.30
CA SER A 111 8.54 57.41 -4.75
C SER A 111 7.41 57.57 -5.77
N ILE A 112 6.99 56.47 -6.39
CA ILE A 112 5.88 56.48 -7.33
C ILE A 112 4.59 56.10 -6.58
N LEU A 113 3.72 57.12 -6.48
CA LEU A 113 2.31 57.09 -6.10
C LEU A 113 2.01 56.78 -4.61
N LYS A 114 1.33 57.74 -3.94
CA LYS A 114 0.52 57.43 -2.76
C LYS A 114 -0.53 56.42 -3.21
N SER A 115 -0.54 55.23 -2.60
CA SER A 115 -1.60 54.25 -2.81
C SER A 115 -2.96 54.93 -2.61
N SER A 116 -3.86 54.80 -3.59
CA SER A 116 -5.24 55.24 -3.41
C SER A 116 -5.81 54.51 -2.19
N ALA A 117 -6.51 55.23 -1.31
CA ALA A 117 -7.15 54.63 -0.15
C ALA A 117 -8.04 53.47 -0.61
N THR A 118 -7.78 52.28 -0.08
CA THR A 118 -8.57 51.08 -0.39
C THR A 118 -10.06 51.37 -0.13
N PRO A 119 -10.93 51.21 -1.14
CA PRO A 119 -12.38 51.38 -1.00
C PRO A 119 -12.92 50.60 0.21
N GLU A 120 -13.87 51.17 0.95
CA GLU A 120 -14.36 50.60 2.23
C GLU A 120 -14.94 49.19 2.09
N ASN A 121 -15.60 48.91 0.96
CA ASN A 121 -16.08 47.58 0.59
C ASN A 121 -14.95 46.55 0.45
N ILE A 122 -13.80 46.95 -0.11
CA ILE A 122 -12.63 46.07 -0.24
C ILE A 122 -11.93 45.92 1.12
N LYS A 123 -11.90 46.96 1.97
CA LYS A 123 -11.40 46.86 3.35
C LYS A 123 -12.19 45.85 4.19
N ASN A 124 -13.52 45.80 4.04
CA ASN A 124 -14.35 44.86 4.79
C ASN A 124 -14.12 43.41 4.34
N LEU A 125 -14.06 43.15 3.02
CA LEU A 125 -13.71 41.83 2.48
C LEU A 125 -12.27 41.40 2.84
N LEU A 126 -11.34 42.35 2.88
CA LEU A 126 -9.96 42.08 3.27
C LEU A 126 -9.83 41.78 4.77
N LYS A 127 -10.63 42.37 5.65
CA LYS A 127 -10.57 42.04 7.09
C LYS A 127 -10.83 40.54 7.32
N ASP A 128 -11.88 40.00 6.70
CA ASP A 128 -12.22 38.59 6.81
C ASP A 128 -11.13 37.67 6.22
N VAL A 129 -10.41 38.14 5.18
CA VAL A 129 -9.32 37.41 4.52
C VAL A 129 -7.96 37.60 5.21
N ILE A 130 -7.75 38.70 5.94
CA ILE A 130 -6.49 39.00 6.66
C ILE A 130 -6.40 38.20 7.95
N ASP A 131 -7.53 37.86 8.57
CA ASP A 131 -7.55 37.09 9.81
C ASP A 131 -7.51 35.56 9.57
N LEU A 132 -7.89 35.09 8.38
CA LEU A 132 -7.75 33.69 7.94
C LEU A 132 -6.29 33.16 8.03
N PRO A 133 -5.26 33.86 7.52
CA PRO A 133 -3.86 33.47 7.69
C PRO A 133 -3.43 33.41 9.15
N LYS A 134 -3.91 34.33 10.01
CA LYS A 134 -3.56 34.34 11.44
C LYS A 134 -4.22 33.18 12.16
N GLU A 135 -5.49 32.88 11.87
CA GLU A 135 -6.17 31.72 12.41
C GLU A 135 -5.47 30.43 11.99
N VAL A 136 -5.14 30.28 10.70
CA VAL A 136 -4.38 29.14 10.19
C VAL A 136 -2.97 29.06 10.80
N GLU A 137 -2.27 30.19 10.98
CA GLU A 137 -0.98 30.23 11.68
C GLU A 137 -1.12 29.86 13.17
N THR A 138 -2.17 30.30 13.85
CA THR A 138 -2.45 29.91 15.25
C THR A 138 -2.82 28.44 15.36
N GLU A 139 -3.59 27.89 14.42
CA GLU A 139 -3.92 26.46 14.36
C GLU A 139 -2.69 25.62 14.02
N LEU A 140 -1.84 26.08 13.10
CA LEU A 140 -0.58 25.40 12.76
C LEU A 140 0.42 25.47 13.92
N LYS A 141 0.55 26.61 14.60
CA LYS A 141 1.33 26.74 15.84
C LYS A 141 0.78 25.80 16.92
N THR A 142 -0.53 25.82 17.15
CA THR A 142 -1.20 24.94 18.12
C THR A 142 -0.96 23.46 17.78
N LYS A 143 -1.03 23.08 16.50
CA LYS A 143 -0.75 21.71 16.03
C LYS A 143 0.72 21.34 16.19
N GLN A 144 1.64 22.25 15.89
CA GLN A 144 3.08 22.06 16.12
C GLN A 144 3.38 21.94 17.61
N ASP A 145 2.73 22.74 18.45
CA ASP A 145 2.84 22.68 19.91
C ASP A 145 2.32 21.35 20.45
N TYR A 146 1.18 20.84 19.93
CA TYR A 146 0.71 19.51 20.26
C TYR A 146 1.66 18.41 19.79
N LEU A 147 2.27 18.53 18.61
CA LEU A 147 3.27 17.57 18.13
C LEU A 147 4.55 17.62 18.96
N ASN A 148 5.00 18.81 19.35
CA ASN A 148 6.12 19.01 20.25
C ASN A 148 5.80 18.41 21.62
N LYS A 149 4.59 18.62 22.15
CA LYS A 149 4.12 17.99 23.39
C LYS A 149 4.05 16.48 23.27
N ILE A 150 3.59 15.93 22.14
CA ILE A 150 3.60 14.49 21.89
C ILE A 150 5.04 13.96 21.84
N ASN A 151 5.96 14.68 21.22
CA ASN A 151 7.37 14.28 21.13
C ASN A 151 8.06 14.40 22.49
N GLU A 152 7.75 15.43 23.27
CA GLU A 152 8.19 15.62 24.65
C GLU A 152 7.63 14.48 25.52
N LEU A 153 6.33 14.21 25.50
CA LEU A 153 5.72 13.08 26.22
C LEU A 153 6.28 11.73 25.77
N LYS A 154 6.59 11.55 24.49
CA LYS A 154 7.29 10.35 23.99
C LYS A 154 8.73 10.29 24.49
N LYS A 155 9.41 11.43 24.58
CA LYS A 155 10.77 11.55 25.13
C LYS A 155 10.73 11.28 26.63
N ASP A 156 9.75 11.79 27.36
CA ASP A 156 9.52 11.53 28.78
C ASP A 156 9.15 10.08 29.02
N LEU A 157 8.30 9.48 28.18
CA LEU A 157 8.03 8.03 28.21
C LEU A 157 9.30 7.22 27.89
N ARG A 158 10.15 7.71 26.99
CA ARG A 158 11.44 7.07 26.69
C ARG A 158 12.43 7.23 27.83
N ILE A 159 12.47 8.38 28.50
CA ILE A 159 13.30 8.66 29.67
C ILE A 159 12.77 7.87 30.87
N SER A 160 11.45 7.73 31.03
CA SER A 160 10.82 6.92 32.08
C SER A 160 11.08 5.43 31.86
N LYS A 161 10.95 4.95 30.62
CA LYS A 161 11.37 3.60 30.21
C LYS A 161 12.89 3.41 30.33
N SER A 162 13.67 4.46 30.08
CA SER A 162 15.13 4.46 30.22
C SER A 162 15.61 4.58 31.67
N ALA A 163 14.83 5.19 32.55
CA ALA A 163 15.06 5.28 33.99
C ALA A 163 14.63 3.99 34.68
N GLN A 164 13.71 3.23 34.08
CA GLN A 164 13.48 1.82 34.40
C GLN A 164 14.60 0.90 33.87
N THR A 165 15.34 1.29 32.84
CA THR A 165 16.60 0.61 32.47
C THR A 165 17.77 1.21 33.23
N LYS A 166 17.90 0.83 34.51
CA LYS A 166 19.22 0.85 35.16
C LYS A 166 20.24 0.11 34.28
N PRO A 167 21.51 0.57 34.23
CA PRO A 167 22.55 -0.11 33.49
C PRO A 167 22.66 -1.56 33.95
N LEU A 168 22.95 -2.45 33.00
CA LEU A 168 23.15 -3.89 33.13
C LEU A 168 23.54 -4.27 34.56
N ILE A 169 22.55 -4.76 35.33
CA ILE A 169 22.84 -5.59 36.49
C ILE A 169 23.57 -6.78 35.89
N LYS A 170 24.88 -6.84 36.09
CA LYS A 170 25.64 -8.08 36.05
C LYS A 170 24.80 -9.05 36.86
N VAL A 171 24.08 -9.94 36.18
CA VAL A 171 23.09 -10.81 36.82
C VAL A 171 23.83 -11.48 37.96
N ASP A 172 23.44 -11.16 39.20
CA ASP A 172 23.96 -11.85 40.36
C ASP A 172 23.55 -13.30 40.15
N GLU A 173 24.48 -14.15 39.73
CA GLU A 173 24.21 -15.56 39.40
C GLU A 173 23.51 -16.24 40.58
N LYS A 174 23.82 -15.80 41.81
CA LYS A 174 23.14 -16.22 43.04
C LYS A 174 21.69 -15.73 43.15
N GLY A 175 21.36 -14.56 42.63
CA GLY A 175 19.98 -14.03 42.60
C GLY A 175 19.09 -14.80 41.61
N LEU A 176 19.65 -15.19 40.47
CA LEU A 176 18.96 -16.02 39.48
C LEU A 176 18.77 -17.46 40.00
N GLU A 177 19.81 -18.05 40.62
CA GLU A 177 19.72 -19.35 41.28
C GLU A 177 18.70 -19.36 42.43
N ARG A 178 18.66 -18.30 43.25
CA ARG A 178 17.66 -18.17 44.33
C ARG A 178 16.24 -18.10 43.78
N SER A 179 16.03 -17.36 42.70
CA SER A 179 14.71 -17.23 42.06
C SER A 179 14.26 -18.56 41.44
N PHE A 180 15.19 -19.30 40.82
CA PHE A 180 14.92 -20.61 40.25
C PHE A 180 14.67 -21.66 41.34
N ALA A 181 15.47 -21.69 42.41
CA ALA A 181 15.28 -22.56 43.56
C ALA A 181 13.96 -22.27 44.29
N GLN A 182 13.57 -21.00 44.39
CA GLN A 182 12.27 -20.61 44.94
C GLN A 182 11.12 -21.10 44.05
N GLY A 183 11.23 -20.94 42.72
CA GLY A 183 10.25 -21.47 41.76
C GLY A 183 10.12 -22.98 41.80
N GLN A 184 11.24 -23.71 41.93
CA GLN A 184 11.24 -25.17 42.11
C GLN A 184 10.56 -25.58 43.42
N LYS A 185 10.88 -24.89 44.53
CA LYS A 185 10.29 -25.17 45.84
C LYS A 185 8.77 -24.90 45.85
N GLU A 186 8.31 -23.84 45.19
CA GLU A 186 6.88 -23.56 45.03
C GLU A 186 6.17 -24.61 44.17
N ALA A 187 6.82 -25.08 43.09
CA ALA A 187 6.30 -26.16 42.26
C ALA A 187 6.22 -27.49 43.03
N GLU A 188 7.24 -27.83 43.83
CA GLU A 188 7.24 -29.01 44.71
C GLU A 188 6.15 -28.93 45.78
N ILE A 189 5.95 -27.77 46.40
CA ILE A 189 4.87 -27.56 47.37
C ILE A 189 3.51 -27.76 46.70
N ARG A 190 3.32 -27.22 45.47
CA ARG A 190 2.08 -27.39 44.70
C ARG A 190 1.84 -28.86 44.37
N LEU A 191 2.85 -29.57 43.86
CA LEU A 191 2.77 -30.99 43.52
C LEU A 191 2.46 -31.84 44.76
N ASN A 192 3.14 -31.58 45.89
CA ASN A 192 2.88 -32.30 47.13
C ASN A 192 1.45 -32.07 47.63
N LYS A 193 0.93 -30.83 47.53
CA LYS A 193 -0.45 -30.52 47.88
C LYS A 193 -1.45 -31.31 47.03
N GLU A 194 -1.20 -31.43 45.73
CA GLU A 194 -2.00 -32.28 44.84
C GLU A 194 -1.90 -33.75 45.25
N ILE A 195 -0.71 -34.28 45.48
CA ILE A 195 -0.52 -35.67 45.95
C ILE A 195 -1.27 -35.94 47.26
N TYR A 196 -1.25 -35.01 48.21
CA TYR A 196 -2.00 -35.15 49.46
C TYR A 196 -3.52 -35.15 49.22
N SER A 197 -4.02 -34.30 48.34
CA SER A 197 -5.44 -34.29 47.98
C SER A 197 -5.87 -35.59 47.30
N LEU A 198 -5.03 -36.14 46.41
CA LEU A 198 -5.26 -37.44 45.77
C LEU A 198 -5.24 -38.59 46.79
N LYS A 199 -4.32 -38.59 47.76
CA LYS A 199 -4.30 -39.58 48.85
C LYS A 199 -5.56 -39.53 49.71
N ALA A 200 -6.04 -38.33 50.03
CA ALA A 200 -7.27 -38.16 50.80
C ALA A 200 -8.49 -38.71 50.03
N ASN A 201 -8.59 -38.41 48.73
CA ASN A 201 -9.63 -38.93 47.85
C ASN A 201 -9.56 -40.47 47.75
N TYR A 202 -8.36 -41.03 47.60
CA TYR A 202 -8.17 -42.48 47.54
C TYR A 202 -8.64 -43.16 48.83
N LYS A 203 -8.28 -42.63 50.01
CA LYS A 203 -8.72 -43.16 51.31
C LYS A 203 -10.24 -43.09 51.49
N GLN A 204 -10.88 -42.05 50.97
CA GLN A 204 -12.34 -41.96 50.97
C GLN A 204 -12.98 -43.00 50.07
N MET A 205 -12.42 -43.24 48.87
CA MET A 205 -12.89 -44.30 47.99
C MET A 205 -12.67 -45.69 48.60
N GLU A 206 -11.51 -45.94 49.20
CA GLU A 206 -11.20 -47.17 49.93
C GLU A 206 -12.26 -47.46 51.01
N LYS A 207 -12.60 -46.46 51.82
CA LYS A 207 -13.65 -46.62 52.84
C LYS A 207 -15.01 -46.96 52.22
N LYS A 208 -15.41 -46.29 51.13
CA LYS A 208 -16.66 -46.58 50.42
C LYS A 208 -16.68 -48.00 49.82
N VAL A 209 -15.56 -48.47 49.30
CA VAL A 209 -15.43 -49.82 48.76
C VAL A 209 -15.52 -50.86 49.88
N ILE A 210 -14.86 -50.64 51.01
CA ILE A 210 -14.96 -51.52 52.19
C ILE A 210 -16.40 -51.55 52.73
N ASP A 211 -17.05 -50.40 52.83
CA ASP A 211 -18.44 -50.31 53.30
C ASP A 211 -19.41 -51.00 52.33
N ALA A 212 -19.20 -50.88 51.01
CA ALA A 212 -19.96 -51.61 50.00
C ALA A 212 -19.71 -53.14 50.06
N GLY A 213 -18.47 -53.58 50.28
CA GLY A 213 -18.13 -54.99 50.46
C GLY A 213 -18.81 -55.62 51.68
N LYS A 214 -18.89 -54.87 52.80
CA LYS A 214 -19.63 -55.31 54.01
C LYS A 214 -21.13 -55.49 53.75
N ILE A 215 -21.74 -54.63 52.94
CA ILE A 215 -23.16 -54.74 52.55
C ILE A 215 -23.39 -55.99 51.68
N LEU A 216 -22.40 -56.38 50.87
CA LEU A 216 -22.46 -57.53 49.95
C LEU A 216 -21.91 -58.84 50.54
N GLY A 217 -21.49 -58.85 51.81
CA GLY A 217 -20.97 -60.03 52.50
C GLY A 217 -19.61 -60.53 51.99
N GLN A 218 -18.83 -59.68 51.30
CA GLN A 218 -17.52 -60.03 50.75
C GLN A 218 -16.39 -59.22 51.40
N GLU A 219 -15.33 -59.90 51.84
CA GLU A 219 -14.11 -59.24 52.30
C GLU A 219 -13.25 -58.77 51.12
N ILE A 220 -13.15 -57.45 50.93
CA ILE A 220 -12.36 -56.85 49.86
C ILE A 220 -10.98 -56.49 50.39
N LYS A 221 -9.93 -57.18 49.90
CA LYS A 221 -8.53 -56.84 50.18
C LYS A 221 -8.10 -55.63 49.35
N VAL A 222 -7.65 -54.57 50.02
CA VAL A 222 -7.21 -53.33 49.37
C VAL A 222 -5.71 -53.37 49.09
N VAL A 223 -5.31 -52.97 47.88
CA VAL A 223 -3.91 -52.86 47.45
C VAL A 223 -3.35 -51.49 47.85
N THR A 224 -2.23 -51.50 48.58
CA THR A 224 -1.49 -50.29 48.98
C THR A 224 -0.57 -49.82 47.85
N PHE A 225 -0.91 -48.68 47.23
CA PHE A 225 -0.01 -48.02 46.27
C PHE A 225 1.07 -47.23 47.01
N THR A 226 2.34 -47.60 46.81
CA THR A 226 3.50 -46.80 47.24
C THR A 226 4.02 -46.01 46.05
N HIS A 227 3.90 -44.68 46.10
CA HIS A 227 4.44 -43.80 45.06
C HIS A 227 5.81 -43.25 45.51
N LYS A 228 6.89 -43.64 44.84
CA LYS A 228 8.21 -42.99 44.95
C LYS A 228 8.30 -41.92 43.85
N SER A 229 8.28 -40.64 44.23
CA SER A 229 8.51 -39.55 43.27
C SER A 229 10.01 -39.50 42.92
N ASN A 230 10.36 -39.82 41.69
CA ASN A 230 11.70 -39.58 41.17
C ASN A 230 11.63 -38.38 40.21
N VAL A 231 11.78 -37.17 40.75
CA VAL A 231 11.89 -35.96 39.92
C VAL A 231 13.37 -35.78 39.58
N PRO A 232 13.78 -35.84 38.30
CA PRO A 232 15.17 -35.59 37.94
C PRO A 232 15.52 -34.12 38.23
N SER A 233 16.52 -33.92 39.08
CA SER A 233 16.87 -32.63 39.69
C SER A 233 17.63 -31.65 38.79
N ASN A 234 17.80 -31.93 37.49
CA ASN A 234 18.68 -31.13 36.65
C ASN A 234 18.22 -31.05 35.18
N ILE A 235 17.16 -30.29 34.91
CA ILE A 235 16.73 -29.95 33.55
C ILE A 235 17.29 -28.55 33.22
N LYS A 236 18.34 -28.48 32.40
CA LYS A 236 18.84 -27.21 31.85
C LYS A 236 18.10 -26.92 30.54
N VAL A 237 17.28 -25.87 30.52
CA VAL A 237 16.60 -25.41 29.29
C VAL A 237 17.52 -24.41 28.56
N PRO A 238 17.84 -24.59 27.27
CA PRO A 238 18.67 -23.64 26.54
C PRO A 238 17.89 -22.36 26.24
N TYR A 239 18.44 -21.22 26.65
CA TYR A 239 17.91 -19.89 26.35
C TYR A 239 18.19 -19.52 24.89
N GLN A 240 17.13 -19.27 24.09
CA GLN A 240 17.26 -18.65 22.77
C GLN A 240 16.97 -17.15 22.87
N LYS A 241 17.89 -16.32 22.35
CA LYS A 241 17.73 -14.86 22.30
C LYS A 241 16.56 -14.49 21.37
N PRO A 242 15.69 -13.54 21.74
CA PRO A 242 14.60 -13.09 20.88
C PRO A 242 15.12 -12.34 19.65
N VAL A 243 14.53 -12.64 18.48
CA VAL A 243 14.81 -12.00 17.20
C VAL A 243 14.27 -10.56 17.21
N THR A 244 15.15 -9.59 16.96
CA THR A 244 14.79 -8.16 16.87
C THR A 244 13.98 -7.89 15.60
N GLN A 245 12.76 -7.36 15.75
CA GLN A 245 11.92 -6.94 14.62
C GLN A 245 12.55 -5.76 13.86
N VAL A 246 12.64 -5.89 12.53
CA VAL A 246 13.11 -4.83 11.61
C VAL A 246 12.02 -3.76 11.47
N THR A 247 12.42 -2.49 11.56
CA THR A 247 11.54 -1.32 11.45
C THR A 247 11.27 -1.00 9.96
N PRO A 248 10.07 -0.53 9.57
CA PRO A 248 9.78 -0.26 8.16
C PRO A 248 10.44 1.04 7.69
N GLU A 249 11.27 0.93 6.64
CA GLU A 249 11.90 2.08 5.98
C GLU A 249 10.85 2.95 5.27
N SER A 250 10.98 4.27 5.47
CA SER A 250 10.19 5.28 4.77
C SER A 250 10.69 5.41 3.33
N ASN A 251 9.81 5.23 2.35
CA ASN A 251 10.08 5.53 0.95
C ASN A 251 10.41 7.03 0.78
N GLN A 252 11.70 7.35 0.62
CA GLN A 252 12.12 8.60 0.01
C GLN A 252 12.22 8.41 -1.50
N SER A 253 11.47 9.23 -2.22
CA SER A 253 11.61 9.43 -3.66
C SER A 253 12.97 10.05 -3.96
N VAL A 254 13.91 9.25 -4.47
CA VAL A 254 15.17 9.77 -5.02
C VAL A 254 15.07 9.76 -6.53
N SER A 255 14.82 10.95 -7.08
CA SER A 255 15.18 11.28 -8.45
C SER A 255 16.67 11.62 -8.49
N SER A 256 17.49 10.71 -8.99
CA SER A 256 18.87 10.99 -9.38
C SER A 256 19.15 10.38 -10.75
N VAL A 257 19.37 11.26 -11.72
CA VAL A 257 20.01 10.94 -12.99
C VAL A 257 21.50 10.74 -12.70
N SER A 258 22.02 9.52 -12.86
CA SER A 258 23.43 9.25 -13.14
C SER A 258 23.67 7.77 -13.47
N ASN A 259 24.29 7.51 -14.62
CA ASN A 259 25.04 6.33 -15.04
C ASN A 259 24.39 4.94 -14.96
N GLY A 260 23.95 4.42 -16.11
CA GLY A 260 24.07 3.00 -16.53
C GLY A 260 23.43 1.88 -15.71
N GLU A 261 23.04 2.11 -14.46
CA GLU A 261 22.51 1.10 -13.56
C GLU A 261 20.98 1.16 -13.51
N LEU A 262 20.36 -0.01 -13.67
CA LEU A 262 18.93 -0.17 -13.55
C LEU A 262 18.48 0.13 -12.10
N GLY A 263 17.44 0.95 -11.96
CA GLY A 263 16.84 1.23 -10.66
C GLY A 263 16.23 -0.03 -10.02
N ILE A 264 16.05 -0.02 -8.70
CA ILE A 264 15.55 -1.18 -7.92
C ILE A 264 14.21 -1.70 -8.48
N CYS A 265 13.31 -0.80 -8.86
CA CYS A 265 12.03 -1.15 -9.48
C CYS A 265 12.23 -1.90 -10.81
N ALA A 266 13.12 -1.39 -11.68
CA ALA A 266 13.44 -2.03 -12.96
C ALA A 266 14.10 -3.40 -12.76
N LYS A 267 15.04 -3.53 -11.82
CA LYS A 267 15.67 -4.82 -11.46
C LYS A 267 14.64 -5.84 -10.98
N LYS A 268 13.71 -5.44 -10.10
CA LYS A 268 12.67 -6.33 -9.57
C LYS A 268 11.67 -6.77 -10.65
N ILE A 269 11.26 -5.86 -11.54
CA ILE A 269 10.42 -6.19 -12.71
C ILE A 269 11.14 -7.18 -13.62
N TYR A 270 12.41 -6.90 -13.95
CA TYR A 270 13.20 -7.77 -14.81
C TYR A 270 13.37 -9.17 -14.20
N SER A 271 13.66 -9.25 -12.91
CA SER A 271 13.88 -10.52 -12.21
C SER A 271 12.61 -11.38 -12.16
N PHE A 272 11.43 -10.75 -12.02
CA PHE A 272 10.16 -11.45 -12.13
C PHE A 272 9.95 -12.04 -13.53
N LEU A 273 10.18 -11.25 -14.58
CA LEU A 273 10.05 -11.71 -15.96
C LEU A 273 11.09 -12.76 -16.34
N TYR A 274 12.32 -12.62 -15.84
CA TYR A 274 13.42 -13.57 -16.01
C TYR A 274 13.08 -14.96 -15.47
N ASN A 275 12.38 -15.04 -14.33
CA ASN A 275 11.91 -16.29 -13.76
C ASN A 275 10.75 -16.94 -14.55
N HIS A 276 10.18 -16.21 -15.52
CA HIS A 276 9.03 -16.63 -16.32
C HIS A 276 9.22 -16.31 -17.82
N PRO A 277 10.24 -16.89 -18.47
CA PRO A 277 10.63 -16.55 -19.84
C PRO A 277 9.55 -16.83 -20.89
N GLU A 278 8.80 -17.91 -20.70
CA GLU A 278 7.83 -18.45 -21.66
C GLU A 278 6.47 -17.72 -21.64
N ARG A 279 6.29 -16.73 -20.76
CA ARG A 279 5.00 -16.07 -20.56
C ARG A 279 5.12 -14.56 -20.73
N SER A 280 4.07 -13.97 -21.29
CA SER A 280 3.88 -12.52 -21.31
C SER A 280 2.90 -12.13 -20.20
N PHE A 281 3.20 -11.06 -19.48
CA PHE A 281 2.40 -10.61 -18.34
C PHE A 281 1.88 -9.19 -18.56
N SER A 282 0.64 -8.94 -18.17
CA SER A 282 0.10 -7.58 -18.15
C SER A 282 0.86 -6.71 -17.14
N LYS A 283 0.75 -5.38 -17.28
CA LYS A 283 1.32 -4.44 -16.31
C LYS A 283 0.74 -4.61 -14.89
N SER A 284 -0.55 -4.89 -14.78
CA SER A 284 -1.23 -5.14 -13.49
C SER A 284 -0.67 -6.38 -12.81
N HIS A 285 -0.45 -7.45 -13.59
CA HIS A 285 0.12 -8.69 -13.09
C HIS A 285 1.55 -8.47 -12.58
N VAL A 286 2.41 -7.81 -13.35
CA VAL A 286 3.78 -7.50 -12.92
C VAL A 286 3.79 -6.60 -11.69
N GLY A 287 2.89 -5.61 -11.62
CA GLY A 287 2.74 -4.75 -10.44
C GLY A 287 2.41 -5.55 -9.16
N ALA A 288 1.52 -6.53 -9.28
CA ALA A 288 1.07 -7.35 -8.15
C ALA A 288 2.20 -8.16 -7.51
N PHE A 289 3.02 -8.82 -8.33
CA PHE A 289 4.16 -9.60 -7.84
C PHE A 289 5.32 -8.73 -7.36
N THR A 290 5.60 -7.63 -8.06
CA THR A 290 6.71 -6.75 -7.68
C THR A 290 6.37 -5.85 -6.49
N GLY A 291 5.09 -5.70 -6.15
CA GLY A 291 4.61 -4.84 -5.07
C GLY A 291 4.58 -3.36 -5.44
N TYR A 292 4.71 -3.03 -6.73
CA TYR A 292 4.65 -1.67 -7.24
C TYR A 292 3.31 -1.36 -7.88
N SER A 293 2.88 -0.10 -7.79
CA SER A 293 1.65 0.30 -8.45
C SER A 293 1.83 0.39 -9.96
N HIS A 294 1.02 -0.39 -10.70
CA HIS A 294 1.09 -0.50 -12.16
C HIS A 294 0.76 0.81 -12.89
N SER A 295 0.02 1.71 -12.23
CA SER A 295 -0.35 3.04 -12.75
C SER A 295 0.63 4.15 -12.35
N SER A 296 1.69 3.85 -11.60
CA SER A 296 2.63 4.87 -11.13
C SER A 296 3.62 5.29 -12.23
N GLY A 297 4.00 6.57 -12.24
CA GLY A 297 5.01 7.09 -13.16
C GLY A 297 6.37 6.40 -13.01
N GLY A 298 6.77 6.06 -11.78
CA GLY A 298 8.01 5.32 -11.51
C GLY A 298 8.01 3.92 -12.14
N PHE A 299 6.89 3.20 -12.07
CA PHE A 299 6.74 1.89 -12.71
C PHE A 299 6.77 2.00 -14.24
N SER A 300 6.09 2.99 -14.82
CA SER A 300 6.13 3.23 -16.26
C SER A 300 7.54 3.62 -16.75
N ASN A 301 8.27 4.42 -15.97
CA ASN A 301 9.64 4.80 -16.26
C ASN A 301 10.58 3.59 -16.20
N ALA A 302 10.40 2.71 -15.21
CA ALA A 302 11.17 1.47 -15.09
C ALA A 302 10.96 0.53 -16.29
N ILE A 303 9.72 0.35 -16.75
CA ILE A 303 9.43 -0.43 -17.97
C ILE A 303 10.06 0.23 -19.20
N SER A 304 9.99 1.56 -19.31
CA SER A 304 10.57 2.30 -20.43
C SER A 304 12.09 2.17 -20.45
N GLN A 305 12.73 2.19 -19.28
CA GLN A 305 14.17 1.93 -19.13
C GLN A 305 14.51 0.50 -19.56
N LEU A 306 13.78 -0.51 -19.10
CA LEU A 306 14.02 -1.92 -19.48
C LEU A 306 13.87 -2.16 -20.98
N ASN A 307 12.83 -1.58 -21.60
CA ASN A 307 12.59 -1.68 -23.03
C ASN A 307 13.66 -0.92 -23.84
N GLY A 308 14.12 0.23 -23.36
CA GLY A 308 15.20 0.99 -23.99
C GLY A 308 16.58 0.35 -23.89
N ASN A 309 16.78 -0.56 -22.94
CA ASN A 309 17.99 -1.39 -22.83
C ASN A 309 17.83 -2.76 -23.52
N ASP A 310 16.79 -2.96 -24.33
CA ASP A 310 16.50 -4.22 -25.05
C ASP A 310 16.30 -5.47 -24.16
N LEU A 311 16.09 -5.29 -22.85
CA LEU A 311 15.94 -6.41 -21.90
C LEU A 311 14.53 -7.01 -21.89
N VAL A 312 13.51 -6.21 -22.25
CA VAL A 312 12.08 -6.59 -22.20
C VAL A 312 11.40 -6.10 -23.46
N THR A 313 10.49 -6.90 -24.02
CA THR A 313 9.60 -6.53 -25.11
C THR A 313 8.22 -6.17 -24.57
N LYS A 314 7.65 -5.08 -25.07
CA LYS A 314 6.28 -4.65 -24.76
C LYS A 314 5.38 -4.86 -25.98
N ASN A 315 4.50 -5.87 -25.92
CA ASN A 315 3.54 -6.21 -26.98
C ASN A 315 2.11 -5.97 -26.49
N ASN A 316 1.36 -5.05 -27.11
CA ASN A 316 -0.07 -4.81 -26.87
C ASN A 316 -0.51 -4.73 -25.38
N GLY A 317 0.37 -4.24 -24.49
CA GLY A 317 0.09 -4.10 -23.06
C GLY A 317 0.67 -5.21 -22.16
N SER A 318 1.19 -6.28 -22.78
CA SER A 318 1.93 -7.36 -22.11
C SER A 318 3.44 -7.15 -22.18
N LEU A 319 4.15 -7.66 -21.18
CA LEU A 319 5.59 -7.57 -20.98
C LEU A 319 6.18 -8.99 -20.99
N GLN A 320 7.23 -9.17 -21.77
CA GLN A 320 7.99 -10.43 -21.82
C GLN A 320 9.48 -10.11 -21.85
N VAL A 321 10.28 -10.91 -21.16
CA VAL A 321 11.74 -10.80 -21.21
C VAL A 321 12.25 -11.13 -22.61
N LYS A 322 13.14 -10.27 -23.14
CA LYS A 322 13.74 -10.41 -24.48
C LYS A 322 15.13 -11.02 -24.40
N GLU A 323 15.94 -10.49 -23.50
CA GLU A 323 17.33 -10.94 -23.29
C GLU A 323 17.49 -11.50 -21.88
N MET A 324 18.10 -12.68 -21.76
CA MET A 324 18.41 -13.34 -20.50
C MET A 324 19.80 -12.94 -20.02
N ASN A 325 19.85 -12.10 -19.00
CA ASN A 325 21.07 -11.59 -18.40
C ASN A 325 21.06 -11.87 -16.88
N PRO A 326 21.75 -12.94 -16.44
CA PRO A 326 21.81 -13.33 -15.03
C PRO A 326 22.42 -12.26 -14.12
N SER A 327 23.26 -11.37 -14.64
CA SER A 327 23.93 -10.32 -13.86
C SER A 327 22.98 -9.20 -13.42
N ILE A 328 21.82 -9.07 -14.10
CA ILE A 328 20.79 -8.07 -13.79
C ILE A 328 19.69 -8.67 -12.90
N ALA A 329 19.45 -9.97 -13.05
CA ALA A 329 18.46 -10.70 -12.24
C ALA A 329 18.93 -10.77 -10.78
N GLY A 330 18.12 -10.20 -9.89
CA GLY A 330 18.33 -10.28 -8.44
C GLY A 330 17.49 -11.38 -7.80
N GLU A 331 17.90 -11.83 -6.63
CA GLU A 331 17.11 -12.75 -5.80
C GLU A 331 16.01 -11.98 -5.07
N TYR A 332 14.76 -12.18 -5.50
CA TYR A 332 13.58 -11.58 -4.89
C TYR A 332 12.53 -12.66 -4.60
N ASP A 333 11.88 -12.54 -3.44
CA ASP A 333 10.74 -13.38 -3.10
C ASP A 333 9.45 -12.79 -3.67
N PHE A 334 8.83 -13.54 -4.57
CA PHE A 334 7.56 -13.23 -5.24
C PHE A 334 6.41 -14.13 -4.74
N SER A 335 6.60 -14.82 -3.62
CA SER A 335 5.61 -15.69 -2.99
C SER A 335 4.37 -14.93 -2.52
N LYS A 336 3.27 -15.66 -2.31
CA LYS A 336 2.04 -15.10 -1.73
C LYS A 336 2.31 -14.51 -0.36
N GLU A 337 3.13 -15.19 0.42
CA GLU A 337 3.53 -14.84 1.78
C GLU A 337 4.28 -13.51 1.82
N ALA A 338 5.21 -13.29 0.87
CA ALA A 338 5.94 -12.03 0.74
C ALA A 338 5.01 -10.86 0.39
N ILE A 339 4.09 -11.05 -0.56
CA ILE A 339 3.09 -10.03 -0.93
C ILE A 339 2.20 -9.71 0.28
N MET A 340 1.73 -10.72 1.00
CA MET A 340 0.93 -10.56 2.22
C MET A 340 1.70 -9.90 3.37
N GLY A 341 3.02 -10.09 3.45
CA GLY A 341 3.89 -9.42 4.41
C GLY A 341 3.97 -7.90 4.19
N ASN A 342 3.84 -7.45 2.95
CA ASN A 342 3.91 -6.03 2.58
C ASN A 342 2.56 -5.28 2.74
N LEU A 343 1.48 -5.99 3.05
CA LEU A 343 0.14 -5.42 3.24
C LEU A 343 -0.11 -5.04 4.71
N GLY A 344 -0.76 -3.89 4.93
CA GLY A 344 -1.23 -3.48 6.26
C GLY A 344 -2.40 -4.36 6.74
N SER A 345 -2.74 -4.29 8.03
CA SER A 345 -3.74 -5.16 8.67
C SER A 345 -5.09 -5.25 7.92
N CYS A 346 -5.69 -4.10 7.56
CA CYS A 346 -6.98 -4.07 6.86
C CYS A 346 -6.89 -4.61 5.40
N PRO A 347 -6.00 -4.11 4.52
CA PRO A 347 -5.80 -4.68 3.19
C PRO A 347 -5.48 -6.18 3.21
N LYS A 348 -4.68 -6.63 4.18
CA LYS A 348 -4.28 -8.03 4.33
C LYS A 348 -5.47 -8.94 4.61
N LYS A 349 -6.39 -8.53 5.49
CA LYS A 349 -7.61 -9.29 5.81
C LYS A 349 -8.56 -9.40 4.61
N ILE A 350 -8.78 -8.28 3.90
CA ILE A 350 -9.61 -8.27 2.67
C ILE A 350 -9.00 -9.21 1.63
N TYR A 351 -7.68 -9.12 1.44
CA TYR A 351 -6.98 -9.93 0.46
C TYR A 351 -6.95 -11.42 0.83
N GLN A 352 -6.79 -11.76 2.11
CA GLN A 352 -6.89 -13.14 2.58
C GLN A 352 -8.26 -13.75 2.26
N LEU A 353 -9.35 -13.01 2.53
CA LEU A 353 -10.70 -13.49 2.22
C LEU A 353 -10.89 -13.79 0.72
N LEU A 354 -10.34 -12.93 -0.14
CA LEU A 354 -10.39 -13.13 -1.59
C LEU A 354 -9.48 -14.28 -2.06
N LEU A 355 -8.38 -14.57 -1.35
CA LEU A 355 -7.54 -15.74 -1.63
C LEU A 355 -8.20 -17.05 -1.21
N ASP A 356 -8.97 -17.02 -0.12
CA ASP A 356 -9.72 -18.17 0.37
C ASP A 356 -10.92 -18.50 -0.55
N ASN A 357 -11.48 -17.46 -1.21
CA ASN A 357 -12.60 -17.56 -2.14
C ASN A 357 -12.27 -16.92 -3.51
N PRO A 358 -11.36 -17.52 -4.30
CA PRO A 358 -10.76 -16.88 -5.49
C PRO A 358 -11.74 -16.66 -6.65
N TYR A 359 -12.86 -17.38 -6.69
CA TYR A 359 -13.87 -17.31 -7.74
C TYR A 359 -15.09 -16.46 -7.35
N GLU A 360 -15.16 -15.96 -6.11
CA GLU A 360 -16.29 -15.17 -5.63
C GLU A 360 -16.10 -13.68 -5.90
N GLU A 361 -17.23 -12.99 -6.13
CA GLU A 361 -17.28 -11.54 -6.26
C GLU A 361 -18.04 -10.96 -5.08
N TYR A 362 -17.50 -9.90 -4.48
CA TYR A 362 -18.09 -9.29 -3.30
C TYR A 362 -18.40 -7.81 -3.54
N SER A 363 -19.52 -7.36 -2.98
CA SER A 363 -19.77 -5.93 -2.80
C SER A 363 -18.86 -5.35 -1.70
N LYS A 364 -18.76 -4.02 -1.70
CA LYS A 364 -17.99 -3.29 -0.67
C LYS A 364 -18.57 -3.52 0.72
N GLU A 365 -19.89 -3.64 0.81
CA GLU A 365 -20.67 -3.86 2.01
C GLU A 365 -20.41 -5.25 2.58
N GLN A 366 -20.51 -6.29 1.74
CA GLN A 366 -20.22 -7.69 2.11
C GLN A 366 -18.79 -7.86 2.62
N LEU A 367 -17.80 -7.27 1.93
CA LEU A 367 -16.41 -7.31 2.40
C LEU A 367 -16.26 -6.65 3.76
N GLY A 368 -16.94 -5.53 4.01
CA GLY A 368 -16.92 -4.85 5.31
C GLY A 368 -17.49 -5.73 6.42
N GLU A 369 -18.63 -6.37 6.18
CA GLU A 369 -19.27 -7.26 7.14
C GLU A 369 -18.39 -8.48 7.47
N ILE A 370 -17.91 -9.20 6.46
CA ILE A 370 -17.11 -10.43 6.66
C ILE A 370 -15.78 -10.12 7.35
N THR A 371 -15.12 -9.03 6.94
CA THR A 371 -13.82 -8.64 7.51
C THR A 371 -13.93 -7.89 8.84
N ASN A 372 -15.15 -7.66 9.32
CA ASN A 372 -15.49 -6.88 10.51
C ASN A 372 -14.88 -5.46 10.47
N TYR A 373 -15.03 -4.78 9.32
CA TYR A 373 -14.64 -3.39 9.11
C TYR A 373 -15.81 -2.55 8.61
N ARG A 374 -15.85 -1.27 9.01
CA ARG A 374 -16.86 -0.34 8.52
C ARG A 374 -16.60 0.00 7.04
N HIS A 375 -17.46 -0.48 6.14
CA HIS A 375 -17.36 -0.26 4.69
C HIS A 375 -17.42 1.23 4.27
N THR A 376 -18.08 2.09 5.08
CA THR A 376 -18.13 3.55 4.86
C THR A 376 -16.87 4.29 5.32
N SER A 377 -15.94 3.63 6.01
CA SER A 377 -14.75 4.31 6.52
C SER A 377 -13.75 4.65 5.39
N GLY A 378 -13.12 5.82 5.50
CA GLY A 378 -12.04 6.23 4.60
C GLY A 378 -10.86 5.23 4.60
N GLY A 379 -10.57 4.62 5.75
CA GLY A 379 -9.54 3.58 5.88
C GLY A 379 -9.82 2.33 5.04
N PHE A 380 -11.06 1.85 5.04
CA PHE A 380 -11.47 0.70 4.22
C PHE A 380 -11.43 1.03 2.73
N SER A 381 -11.91 2.23 2.34
CA SER A 381 -11.81 2.69 0.96
C SER A 381 -10.35 2.80 0.50
N ASN A 382 -9.46 3.32 1.34
CA ASN A 382 -8.03 3.41 1.06
C ASN A 382 -7.37 2.02 0.94
N ALA A 383 -7.82 1.04 1.73
CA ALA A 383 -7.35 -0.34 1.63
C ALA A 383 -7.68 -0.95 0.27
N LEU A 384 -8.93 -0.80 -0.19
CA LEU A 384 -9.35 -1.25 -1.52
C LEU A 384 -8.60 -0.53 -2.64
N SER A 385 -8.45 0.80 -2.54
CA SER A 385 -7.67 1.57 -3.51
C SER A 385 -6.21 1.10 -3.58
N LYS A 386 -5.60 0.77 -2.42
CA LYS A 386 -4.24 0.22 -2.37
C LYS A 386 -4.16 -1.13 -3.07
N LEU A 387 -5.05 -2.07 -2.75
CA LEU A 387 -5.08 -3.39 -3.37
C LEU A 387 -5.28 -3.30 -4.90
N ASN A 388 -6.18 -2.42 -5.35
CA ASN A 388 -6.44 -2.20 -6.78
C ASN A 388 -5.23 -1.56 -7.49
N SER A 389 -4.59 -0.58 -6.84
CA SER A 389 -3.38 0.08 -7.37
C SER A 389 -2.19 -0.87 -7.52
N LEU A 390 -2.12 -1.90 -6.66
CA LEU A 390 -1.12 -2.97 -6.72
C LEU A 390 -1.48 -4.04 -7.77
N GLY A 391 -2.70 -4.04 -8.33
CA GLY A 391 -3.14 -5.07 -9.27
C GLY A 391 -3.54 -6.41 -8.61
N LEU A 392 -3.75 -6.42 -7.30
CA LEU A 392 -4.14 -7.61 -6.54
C LEU A 392 -5.64 -7.93 -6.67
N ILE A 393 -6.46 -6.90 -6.87
CA ILE A 393 -7.91 -7.01 -7.03
C ILE A 393 -8.36 -6.21 -8.25
N ILE A 394 -9.52 -6.56 -8.78
CA ILE A 394 -10.24 -5.77 -9.78
C ILE A 394 -11.51 -5.24 -9.13
N LYS A 395 -11.77 -3.94 -9.30
CA LYS A 395 -12.98 -3.27 -8.86
C LYS A 395 -13.74 -2.73 -10.06
N ASP A 396 -14.91 -3.29 -10.33
CA ASP A 396 -15.83 -2.81 -11.37
C ASP A 396 -17.14 -2.40 -10.72
N ASN A 397 -17.52 -1.12 -10.84
CA ASN A 397 -18.73 -0.35 -10.46
C ASN A 397 -19.62 -0.77 -9.26
N SER A 398 -19.60 -2.01 -8.78
CA SER A 398 -20.22 -2.53 -7.56
C SER A 398 -19.56 -3.82 -7.02
N HIS A 399 -18.71 -4.51 -7.79
CA HIS A 399 -18.14 -5.81 -7.46
C HIS A 399 -16.61 -5.73 -7.34
N ILE A 400 -16.09 -6.44 -6.35
CA ILE A 400 -14.67 -6.57 -6.03
C ILE A 400 -14.32 -8.05 -6.08
N LYS A 401 -13.34 -8.39 -6.90
CA LYS A 401 -12.85 -9.76 -7.06
C LYS A 401 -11.33 -9.82 -7.08
N LEU A 402 -10.80 -11.01 -6.83
CA LEU A 402 -9.38 -11.29 -7.04
C LEU A 402 -9.03 -11.05 -8.52
N ASN A 403 -7.84 -10.52 -8.80
CA ASN A 403 -7.41 -10.37 -10.19
C ASN A 403 -7.27 -11.78 -10.83
N PRO A 404 -8.05 -12.11 -11.89
CA PRO A 404 -8.02 -13.43 -12.51
C PRO A 404 -6.65 -13.83 -13.04
N GLU A 405 -5.85 -12.85 -13.48
CA GLU A 405 -4.51 -13.13 -13.99
C GLU A 405 -3.60 -13.74 -12.91
N LEU A 406 -3.83 -13.42 -11.63
CA LEU A 406 -3.08 -14.02 -10.51
C LEU A 406 -3.45 -15.49 -10.29
N MET A 407 -4.65 -15.89 -10.71
CA MET A 407 -5.10 -17.28 -10.55
C MET A 407 -4.24 -18.24 -11.39
N GLU A 408 -3.78 -17.78 -12.55
CA GLU A 408 -3.01 -18.56 -13.52
C GLU A 408 -1.62 -19.00 -13.03
N ILE A 409 -0.99 -18.25 -12.11
CA ILE A 409 0.29 -18.63 -11.51
C ILE A 409 0.06 -19.42 -10.23
N TRP A 410 -0.90 -18.99 -9.42
CA TRP A 410 -1.07 -19.47 -8.06
C TRP A 410 -1.91 -20.73 -7.90
N PHE A 411 -2.82 -21.00 -8.83
CA PHE A 411 -3.79 -22.09 -8.70
C PHE A 411 -3.73 -23.12 -9.86
N VAL A 412 -3.14 -22.79 -11.00
CA VAL A 412 -2.94 -23.75 -12.12
C VAL A 412 -2.10 -24.97 -11.71
N LYS A 413 -1.18 -24.82 -10.75
CA LYS A 413 -0.40 -25.94 -10.21
C LYS A 413 -1.22 -26.85 -9.29
N GLN A 414 -2.28 -26.33 -8.66
CA GLN A 414 -3.22 -27.08 -7.82
C GLN A 414 -4.26 -27.82 -8.68
N GLU A 415 -4.82 -27.16 -9.70
CA GLU A 415 -5.82 -27.78 -10.59
C GLU A 415 -5.29 -28.98 -11.35
N LYS A 416 -4.07 -28.93 -11.90
CA LYS A 416 -3.46 -30.13 -12.50
C LYS A 416 -3.37 -31.28 -11.49
N ARG A 417 -3.02 -30.98 -10.23
CA ARG A 417 -2.87 -31.99 -9.17
C ARG A 417 -4.20 -32.54 -8.65
N ILE A 418 -5.25 -31.73 -8.66
CA ILE A 418 -6.62 -32.10 -8.27
C ILE A 418 -7.28 -32.89 -9.40
N MET A 419 -7.13 -32.46 -10.66
CA MET A 419 -7.62 -33.19 -11.83
C MET A 419 -6.99 -34.59 -11.92
N THR A 420 -5.67 -34.74 -11.75
CA THR A 420 -5.04 -36.07 -11.75
C THR A 420 -5.57 -36.96 -10.62
N LYS A 421 -5.93 -36.39 -9.46
CA LYS A 421 -6.54 -37.15 -8.35
C LYS A 421 -7.98 -37.53 -8.64
N LEU A 422 -8.78 -36.63 -9.23
CA LEU A 422 -10.17 -36.91 -9.61
C LEU A 422 -10.24 -37.94 -10.75
N GLU A 423 -9.37 -37.85 -11.75
CA GLU A 423 -9.22 -38.86 -12.80
C GLU A 423 -8.85 -40.23 -12.21
N ALA A 424 -7.89 -40.26 -11.27
CA ALA A 424 -7.54 -41.50 -10.58
C ALA A 424 -8.71 -42.09 -9.77
N ILE A 425 -9.49 -41.25 -9.07
CA ILE A 425 -10.68 -41.69 -8.31
C ILE A 425 -11.77 -42.22 -9.25
N LEU A 426 -12.00 -41.57 -10.39
CA LEU A 426 -12.98 -41.99 -11.38
C LEU A 426 -12.58 -43.33 -12.01
N ILE A 427 -11.30 -43.51 -12.36
CA ILE A 427 -10.76 -44.79 -12.85
C ILE A 427 -10.95 -45.90 -11.80
N ILE A 428 -10.62 -45.62 -10.53
CA ILE A 428 -10.81 -46.60 -9.45
C ILE A 428 -12.29 -46.98 -9.30
N HIS A 429 -13.21 -46.01 -9.34
CA HIS A 429 -14.66 -46.28 -9.27
C HIS A 429 -15.13 -47.15 -10.45
N ILE A 430 -14.73 -46.84 -11.68
CA ILE A 430 -15.10 -47.61 -12.86
C ILE A 430 -14.57 -49.05 -12.76
N VAL A 431 -13.34 -49.24 -12.30
CA VAL A 431 -12.75 -50.58 -12.11
C VAL A 431 -13.50 -51.36 -11.03
N VAL A 432 -13.79 -50.74 -9.88
CA VAL A 432 -14.52 -51.40 -8.78
C VAL A 432 -15.92 -51.81 -9.23
N VAL A 433 -16.65 -50.92 -9.89
CA VAL A 433 -18.00 -51.21 -10.41
C VAL A 433 -17.95 -52.35 -11.44
N SER A 434 -16.96 -52.33 -12.33
CA SER A 434 -16.79 -53.38 -13.34
C SER A 434 -16.47 -54.75 -12.70
N VAL A 435 -15.60 -54.78 -11.69
CA VAL A 435 -15.26 -56.01 -10.95
C VAL A 435 -16.49 -56.54 -10.19
N CYS A 436 -17.24 -55.67 -9.52
CA CYS A 436 -18.49 -56.06 -8.85
C CYS A 436 -19.53 -56.64 -9.82
N LEU A 437 -19.69 -56.03 -11.00
CA LEU A 437 -20.56 -56.56 -12.06
C LEU A 437 -20.10 -57.93 -12.55
N ILE A 438 -18.79 -58.13 -12.77
CA ILE A 438 -18.23 -59.42 -13.20
C ILE A 438 -18.44 -60.50 -12.12
N VAL A 439 -18.24 -60.17 -10.85
CA VAL A 439 -18.46 -61.10 -9.73
C VAL A 439 -19.94 -61.46 -9.61
N ALA A 440 -20.84 -60.47 -9.67
CA ALA A 440 -22.28 -60.71 -9.64
C ALA A 440 -22.74 -61.57 -10.84
N PHE A 441 -22.19 -61.35 -12.03
CA PHE A 441 -22.49 -62.13 -13.22
C PHE A 441 -21.97 -63.57 -13.11
N LYS A 442 -20.79 -63.78 -12.52
CA LYS A 442 -20.25 -65.14 -12.24
C LYS A 442 -21.09 -65.90 -11.23
N GLU A 443 -21.57 -65.25 -10.17
CA GLU A 443 -22.46 -65.89 -9.18
C GLU A 443 -23.83 -66.22 -9.78
N LEU A 444 -24.38 -65.35 -10.64
CA LEU A 444 -25.60 -65.66 -11.40
C LEU A 444 -25.42 -66.87 -12.31
N LEU A 445 -24.29 -66.98 -13.02
CA LEU A 445 -24.00 -68.14 -13.87
C LEU A 445 -23.85 -69.43 -13.07
N LYS A 446 -23.18 -69.41 -11.90
CA LYS A 446 -23.10 -70.57 -11.01
C LYS A 446 -24.47 -71.00 -10.49
N SER A 447 -25.30 -70.05 -10.08
CA SER A 447 -26.66 -70.35 -9.60
C SER A 447 -27.56 -70.91 -10.70
N GLY A 448 -27.31 -70.55 -11.97
CA GLY A 448 -28.00 -71.13 -13.13
C GLY A 448 -27.60 -72.57 -13.41
N GLU A 449 -26.33 -72.93 -13.22
CA GLU A 449 -25.83 -74.30 -13.40
C GLU A 449 -26.31 -75.27 -12.30
N GLU A 450 -26.47 -74.81 -11.06
CA GLU A 450 -27.01 -75.64 -9.96
C GLU A 450 -28.53 -75.86 -10.03
N SER A 451 -29.26 -75.12 -10.89
CA SER A 451 -30.72 -75.26 -11.07
C SER A 451 -31.14 -76.20 -12.20
N ASN A 452 -30.18 -76.72 -12.98
CA ASN A 452 -30.40 -77.64 -14.12
C ASN A 452 -29.82 -79.05 -13.90
N GLY A 453 -29.55 -79.45 -12.65
CA GLY A 453 -29.10 -80.78 -12.26
C GLY A 453 -30.18 -81.62 -11.61
#